data_AF-A0AAW9KZG9-F1
#
_entry.id   AF-A0AAW9KZG9-F1
#
_cell.length_a   1.000
_cell.length_b   1.000
_cell.length_c   1.000
_cell.angle_alpha   90.00
_cell.angle_beta   90.00
_cell.angle_gamma   90.00
#
_symmetry.space_group_name_H-M   'P 1'
#
loop_
_entity.id
_entity.type
_entity.pdbx_description
1 polymer ?
#
loop_
_entity_poly.entity_id
_entity_poly.type
_entity_poly.pdbx_seq_one_letter_code
_entity_poly.pdbx_strand_id
1 'polypeptide(L)'
;MTNAAIERIEDLADVPLAYGLPRDEGFRLPYLVPEYEGAPIYDHERLPSVTPESLVDATLTVRDFDALQSPPADLPSRATGLVFQHAGRESEETADVSYELVPTSELEHIADFTGPQLSYEFAIPDFAEDAVASHISTTGAPWSQPRYENPAADVTDPNHRAELADRYDAIGEPAPVNTLVARVTQAVADDDAPDGAGLTTMETSVEAVALLESDPEAVPTFGGVAVVQDVPAGDHRLTVNGAGRAPHSEQVSVVDDGAVTAAGVDAEIPLVARERATKLEVAAENATADLVGVAVEDDFAGRLYDSTVDGNDAVYVHDGGAYTTEVRDADDAVGAYRVNPDPGSNAAVRIDRPETGKASLASFLADVAEETRADVEGEAEAREDEATAGASNAVRGLQRALAAVVEAARKAAERARAGDREGADKQLRTVSERLERVATRLSEASDDLPSSLSRAADKRLAQVEKRSEQARNSEKL
;
A
#
# COMPACT_ATOMS: atom_id res chain seq x y z
N MET A 1 -8.53 5.95 28.39
CA MET A 1 -7.49 5.12 27.77
C MET A 1 -7.09 5.86 26.52
N THR A 2 -5.91 6.45 26.49
CA THR A 2 -5.52 7.41 25.44
C THR A 2 -4.02 7.27 25.18
N ASN A 3 -3.70 7.04 23.91
CA ASN A 3 -2.41 7.22 23.25
C ASN A 3 -1.36 6.13 23.58
N ALA A 4 -1.51 4.96 22.96
CA ALA A 4 -0.41 4.04 22.71
C ALA A 4 0.10 4.28 21.27
N ALA A 5 1.42 4.30 21.08
CA ALA A 5 2.01 4.33 19.74
C ALA A 5 1.72 2.98 19.06
N ILE A 6 1.26 3.02 17.81
CA ILE A 6 0.97 1.83 17.00
C ILE A 6 2.30 1.30 16.47
N GLU A 7 2.85 0.26 17.11
CA GLU A 7 4.11 -0.37 16.69
C GLU A 7 3.88 -1.75 16.05
N ARG A 8 2.72 -2.39 16.28
CA ARG A 8 2.37 -3.75 15.82
C ARG A 8 0.92 -3.86 15.35
N ILE A 9 0.60 -4.92 14.59
CA ILE A 9 -0.76 -5.30 14.18
C ILE A 9 -1.71 -5.42 15.39
N GLU A 10 -1.19 -5.91 16.52
CA GLU A 10 -1.94 -6.02 17.77
C GLU A 10 -2.34 -4.65 18.35
N ASP A 11 -1.55 -3.60 18.08
CA ASP A 11 -1.83 -2.22 18.50
C ASP A 11 -2.87 -1.55 17.59
N LEU A 12 -3.08 -2.04 16.36
CA LEU A 12 -4.16 -1.58 15.48
C LEU A 12 -5.55 -1.95 16.01
N ALA A 13 -5.67 -3.05 16.76
CA ALA A 13 -6.91 -3.46 17.41
C ALA A 13 -7.31 -2.54 18.58
N ASP A 14 -6.33 -1.82 19.16
CA ASP A 14 -6.52 -0.86 20.25
C ASP A 14 -6.69 0.60 19.75
N VAL A 15 -6.77 0.82 18.44
CA VAL A 15 -7.04 2.15 17.87
C VAL A 15 -8.43 2.59 18.34
N PRO A 16 -8.55 3.74 19.05
CA PRO A 16 -9.85 4.24 19.45
C PRO A 16 -10.61 4.77 18.23
N LEU A 17 -11.36 3.88 17.58
CA LEU A 17 -12.20 4.12 16.40
C LEU A 17 -13.55 4.70 16.80
N ALA A 18 -13.56 5.82 17.53
CA ALA A 18 -14.82 6.46 17.89
C ALA A 18 -15.35 7.31 16.73
N TYR A 19 -16.54 6.99 16.19
CA TYR A 19 -17.23 7.70 15.11
C TYR A 19 -16.64 7.51 13.70
N GLY A 20 -16.04 6.35 13.43
CA GLY A 20 -15.46 6.02 12.13
C GLY A 20 -14.20 6.82 11.78
N LEU A 21 -13.68 7.61 12.73
CA LEU A 21 -12.47 8.41 12.57
C LEU A 21 -11.62 8.26 13.84
N PRO A 22 -10.31 7.97 13.72
CA PRO A 22 -9.42 8.03 14.87
C PRO A 22 -9.43 9.43 15.49
N ARG A 23 -9.34 9.50 16.81
CA ARG A 23 -9.54 10.73 17.59
C ARG A 23 -8.44 11.80 17.40
N ASP A 24 -7.36 11.50 16.68
CA ASP A 24 -6.41 12.53 16.28
C ASP A 24 -6.86 13.11 14.95
N GLU A 25 -7.17 14.39 14.90
CA GLU A 25 -7.63 15.08 13.67
C GLU A 25 -6.42 15.54 12.82
N GLY A 26 -5.40 14.69 12.69
CA GLY A 26 -4.13 14.98 12.04
C GLY A 26 -4.12 14.91 10.50
N PHE A 27 -5.29 14.85 9.86
CA PHE A 27 -5.43 14.64 8.41
C PHE A 27 -4.57 15.60 7.59
N ARG A 28 -3.54 15.04 6.95
CA ARG A 28 -2.71 15.73 5.97
C ARG A 28 -3.27 15.49 4.57
N LEU A 29 -4.47 16.02 4.34
CA LEU A 29 -5.10 16.02 3.03
C LEU A 29 -4.93 17.40 2.36
N PRO A 30 -4.65 17.46 1.05
CA PRO A 30 -4.76 18.72 0.31
C PRO A 30 -6.22 19.22 0.34
N TYR A 31 -6.40 20.53 0.50
CA TYR A 31 -7.72 21.16 0.59
C TYR A 31 -8.10 21.86 -0.71
N LEU A 32 -9.39 21.94 -0.99
CA LEU A 32 -9.95 22.72 -2.09
C LEU A 32 -10.75 23.89 -1.50
N VAL A 33 -10.65 25.06 -2.14
CA VAL A 33 -11.51 26.20 -1.80
C VAL A 33 -12.74 26.17 -2.70
N PRO A 34 -13.95 26.09 -2.13
CA PRO A 34 -15.17 26.17 -2.92
C PRO A 34 -15.34 27.54 -3.58
N GLU A 35 -15.96 27.52 -4.74
CA GLU A 35 -16.44 28.68 -5.46
C GLU A 35 -17.93 28.90 -5.25
N TYR A 36 -18.33 30.16 -5.28
CA TYR A 36 -19.72 30.58 -5.36
C TYR A 36 -19.91 31.47 -6.59
N GLU A 37 -20.80 31.07 -7.50
CA GLU A 37 -21.03 31.77 -8.78
C GLU A 37 -19.76 31.92 -9.66
N GLY A 38 -18.85 30.95 -9.59
CA GLY A 38 -17.61 30.94 -10.39
C GLY A 38 -16.50 31.86 -9.86
N ALA A 39 -16.58 32.28 -8.60
CA ALA A 39 -15.54 33.02 -7.91
C ALA A 39 -15.24 32.38 -6.54
N PRO A 40 -13.97 32.39 -6.07
CA PRO A 40 -13.63 31.92 -4.74
C PRO A 40 -14.48 32.58 -3.65
N ILE A 41 -14.89 31.80 -2.65
CA ILE A 41 -15.84 32.26 -1.63
C ILE A 41 -15.39 33.54 -0.88
N TYR A 42 -14.08 33.75 -0.73
CA TYR A 42 -13.49 34.92 -0.07
C TYR A 42 -13.45 36.19 -0.96
N ASP A 43 -13.61 36.05 -2.27
CA ASP A 43 -13.66 37.18 -3.22
C ASP A 43 -15.11 37.61 -3.51
N HIS A 44 -16.09 36.89 -2.97
CA HIS A 44 -17.50 37.10 -3.29
C HIS A 44 -18.11 38.27 -2.51
N GLU A 45 -18.69 39.26 -3.21
CA GLU A 45 -19.21 40.52 -2.61
C GLU A 45 -20.27 40.29 -1.52
N ARG A 46 -21.03 39.19 -1.60
CA ARG A 46 -22.04 38.81 -0.60
C ARG A 46 -21.47 38.22 0.70
N LEU A 47 -20.17 37.91 0.75
CA LEU A 47 -19.49 37.29 1.89
C LEU A 47 -18.31 38.14 2.37
N PRO A 48 -18.51 39.43 2.70
CA PRO A 48 -17.42 40.36 3.02
C PRO A 48 -16.65 40.02 4.32
N SER A 49 -17.17 39.07 5.11
CA SER A 49 -16.54 38.60 6.35
C SER A 49 -15.64 37.39 6.14
N VAL A 50 -15.68 36.76 4.96
CA VAL A 50 -14.82 35.63 4.63
C VAL A 50 -13.60 36.18 3.89
N THR A 51 -12.43 36.09 4.51
CA THR A 51 -11.16 36.48 3.89
C THR A 51 -10.31 35.24 3.59
N PRO A 52 -9.24 35.33 2.78
CA PRO A 52 -8.33 34.21 2.58
C PRO A 52 -7.78 33.64 3.90
N GLU A 53 -7.50 34.49 4.88
CA GLU A 53 -7.02 34.09 6.21
C GLU A 53 -8.11 33.43 7.08
N SER A 54 -9.37 33.50 6.65
CA SER A 54 -10.49 32.80 7.30
C SER A 54 -10.59 31.33 6.84
N LEU A 55 -9.83 30.95 5.80
CA LEU A 55 -9.78 29.60 5.24
C LEU A 55 -8.49 28.89 5.60
N VAL A 56 -8.35 27.65 5.14
CA VAL A 56 -7.14 26.85 5.29
C VAL A 56 -5.98 27.56 4.58
N ASP A 57 -4.76 27.46 5.14
CA ASP A 57 -3.57 28.11 4.61
C ASP A 57 -3.39 27.84 3.11
N ALA A 58 -2.97 28.85 2.34
CA ALA A 58 -2.81 28.73 0.89
C ALA A 58 -1.80 27.65 0.48
N THR A 59 -0.84 27.32 1.35
CA THR A 59 0.13 26.21 1.13
C THR A 59 -0.52 24.82 1.17
N LEU A 60 -1.67 24.69 1.81
CA LEU A 60 -2.49 23.48 1.90
C LEU A 60 -3.56 23.41 0.79
N THR A 61 -3.74 24.50 0.04
CA THR A 61 -4.81 24.62 -0.96
C THR A 61 -4.31 24.19 -2.34
N VAL A 62 -5.04 23.28 -2.97
CA VAL A 62 -4.82 22.84 -4.34
C VAL A 62 -5.85 23.48 -5.26
N ARG A 63 -5.40 23.94 -6.44
CA ARG A 63 -6.24 24.68 -7.40
C ARG A 63 -6.41 23.97 -8.74
N ASP A 64 -5.68 22.88 -8.96
CA ASP A 64 -5.79 22.04 -10.15
C ASP A 64 -5.37 20.60 -9.85
N PHE A 65 -5.74 19.68 -10.73
CA PHE A 65 -5.37 18.26 -10.61
C PHE A 65 -3.87 18.01 -10.76
N ASP A 66 -3.11 18.89 -11.43
CA ASP A 66 -1.67 18.70 -11.64
C ASP A 66 -0.91 18.88 -10.32
N ALA A 67 -1.34 19.79 -9.46
CA ALA A 67 -0.82 19.95 -8.12
C ALA A 67 -1.06 18.73 -7.21
N LEU A 68 -2.02 17.86 -7.52
CA LEU A 68 -2.17 16.57 -6.83
C LEU A 68 -1.15 15.52 -7.28
N GLN A 69 -0.43 15.73 -8.39
CA GLN A 69 0.63 14.80 -8.83
C GLN A 69 1.87 14.90 -7.94
N SER A 70 2.10 16.06 -7.33
CA SER A 70 3.21 16.32 -6.41
C SER A 70 2.66 17.05 -5.18
N PRO A 71 1.98 16.34 -4.26
CA PRO A 71 1.36 16.98 -3.12
C PRO A 71 2.42 17.66 -2.23
N PRO A 72 2.06 18.72 -1.48
CA PRO A 72 3.03 19.38 -0.62
C PRO A 72 3.55 18.42 0.45
N ALA A 73 4.87 18.39 0.64
CA ALA A 73 5.52 17.43 1.55
C ALA A 73 5.58 17.92 3.02
N ASP A 74 5.40 19.22 3.25
CA ASP A 74 5.54 19.86 4.56
C ASP A 74 4.21 20.52 4.97
N LEU A 75 3.16 19.68 5.06
CA LEU A 75 1.85 20.14 5.52
C LEU A 75 1.94 20.39 7.04
N PRO A 76 1.66 21.61 7.54
CA PRO A 76 1.72 21.90 8.97
C PRO A 76 0.80 21.00 9.80
N SER A 77 1.26 20.65 11.01
CA SER A 77 0.39 20.00 12.00
C SER A 77 -0.74 20.94 12.43
N ARG A 78 -1.94 20.40 12.65
CA ARG A 78 -3.02 21.18 13.27
C ARG A 78 -2.60 21.70 14.64
N ALA A 79 -2.93 22.95 14.92
CA ALA A 79 -2.82 23.55 16.24
C ALA A 79 -4.20 23.55 16.91
N THR A 80 -4.24 23.45 18.25
CA THR A 80 -5.48 23.56 19.01
C THR A 80 -6.13 24.92 18.75
N GLY A 81 -7.39 24.90 18.31
CA GLY A 81 -8.19 26.09 18.05
C GLY A 81 -8.89 26.64 19.30
N LEU A 82 -9.91 27.45 19.08
CA LEU A 82 -10.73 28.02 20.15
C LEU A 82 -11.54 26.94 20.87
N VAL A 83 -11.59 27.01 22.20
CA VAL A 83 -12.43 26.14 23.03
C VAL A 83 -13.81 26.76 23.21
N PHE A 84 -14.83 26.08 22.69
CA PHE A 84 -16.24 26.46 22.85
C PHE A 84 -16.87 25.72 24.03
N GLN A 85 -17.57 26.44 24.90
CA GLN A 85 -18.23 25.84 26.06
C GLN A 85 -19.63 26.39 26.30
N HIS A 86 -20.55 25.49 26.68
CA HIS A 86 -21.86 25.89 27.17
C HIS A 86 -21.75 26.65 28.50
N ALA A 87 -22.38 27.82 28.59
CA ALA A 87 -22.32 28.73 29.73
C ALA A 87 -22.73 28.09 31.08
N GLY A 88 -23.63 27.10 31.06
CA GLY A 88 -24.09 26.40 32.26
C GLY A 88 -23.22 25.21 32.69
N ARG A 89 -22.12 24.92 32.00
CA ARG A 89 -21.21 23.83 32.37
C ARG A 89 -20.22 24.30 33.43
N GLU A 90 -20.26 23.68 34.60
CA GLU A 90 -19.21 23.82 35.60
C GLU A 90 -17.96 23.04 35.14
N SER A 91 -16.93 23.77 34.70
CA SER A 91 -15.62 23.23 34.31
C SER A 91 -14.51 24.07 34.93
N GLU A 92 -13.38 23.46 35.26
CA GLU A 92 -12.18 24.18 35.72
C GLU A 92 -11.39 24.80 34.55
N GLU A 93 -11.70 24.43 33.31
CA GLU A 93 -11.05 24.97 32.11
C GLU A 93 -11.68 26.29 31.65
N THR A 94 -10.84 27.23 31.20
CA THR A 94 -11.28 28.51 30.63
C THR A 94 -11.64 28.34 29.16
N ALA A 95 -12.91 28.56 28.81
CA ALA A 95 -13.35 28.60 27.43
C ALA A 95 -13.00 29.93 26.75
N ASP A 96 -12.62 29.86 25.48
CA ASP A 96 -12.40 31.04 24.65
C ASP A 96 -13.74 31.64 24.18
N VAL A 97 -14.75 30.78 23.96
CA VAL A 97 -16.09 31.17 23.51
C VAL A 97 -17.16 30.47 24.35
N SER A 98 -18.08 31.25 24.92
CA SER A 98 -19.23 30.74 25.67
C SER A 98 -20.50 30.77 24.82
N TYR A 99 -21.31 29.70 24.84
CA TYR A 99 -22.60 29.62 24.15
C TYR A 99 -23.75 29.20 25.07
N GLU A 100 -24.98 29.58 24.71
CA GLU A 100 -26.22 29.17 25.38
C GLU A 100 -26.87 28.01 24.61
N LEU A 101 -27.47 27.06 25.32
CA LEU A 101 -28.28 25.99 24.71
C LEU A 101 -29.75 26.41 24.68
N VAL A 102 -30.39 26.26 23.51
CA VAL A 102 -31.81 26.55 23.29
C VAL A 102 -32.53 25.26 22.84
N PRO A 103 -33.77 24.99 23.28
CA PRO A 103 -34.52 23.82 22.84
C PRO A 103 -34.71 23.77 21.31
N THR A 104 -34.42 22.63 20.69
CA THR A 104 -34.58 22.43 19.24
C THR A 104 -36.04 22.53 18.79
N SER A 105 -37.00 22.22 19.67
CA SER A 105 -38.44 22.34 19.40
C SER A 105 -38.87 23.75 18.99
N GLU A 106 -38.10 24.78 19.37
CA GLU A 106 -38.36 26.15 18.95
C GLU A 106 -38.01 26.38 17.46
N LEU A 107 -37.16 25.53 16.87
CA LEU A 107 -36.65 25.63 15.51
C LEU A 107 -37.25 24.62 14.53
N GLU A 108 -37.88 23.54 15.01
CA GLU A 108 -38.50 22.47 14.19
C GLU A 108 -39.59 22.96 13.21
N HIS A 109 -40.05 24.20 13.33
CA HIS A 109 -40.97 24.84 12.38
C HIS A 109 -40.30 25.21 11.04
N ILE A 110 -38.97 25.20 10.98
CA ILE A 110 -38.23 25.37 9.74
C ILE A 110 -38.40 24.08 8.93
N ALA A 111 -38.93 24.18 7.71
CA ALA A 111 -39.17 23.00 6.87
C ALA A 111 -37.94 22.58 6.08
N ASP A 112 -37.11 23.56 5.68
CA ASP A 112 -35.95 23.34 4.82
C ASP A 112 -34.93 24.47 4.95
N PHE A 113 -33.67 24.17 4.69
CA PHE A 113 -32.64 25.18 4.48
C PHE A 113 -32.34 25.22 2.98
N THR A 114 -32.48 26.40 2.38
CA THR A 114 -32.31 26.56 0.93
C THR A 114 -31.14 27.48 0.63
N GLY A 115 -30.34 27.11 -0.36
CA GLY A 115 -29.22 27.89 -0.84
C GLY A 115 -28.69 27.38 -2.17
N PRO A 116 -27.84 28.17 -2.83
CA PRO A 116 -27.16 27.73 -4.04
C PRO A 116 -26.16 26.62 -3.74
N GLN A 117 -25.93 25.74 -4.72
CA GLN A 117 -24.83 24.77 -4.69
C GLN A 117 -23.51 25.51 -4.99
N LEU A 118 -22.48 25.23 -4.20
CA LEU A 118 -21.11 25.67 -4.44
C LEU A 118 -20.49 24.82 -5.56
N SER A 119 -19.43 25.30 -6.20
CA SER A 119 -18.66 24.56 -7.21
C SER A 119 -17.18 24.51 -6.83
N TYR A 120 -16.37 23.76 -7.58
CA TYR A 120 -14.91 23.73 -7.42
C TYR A 120 -14.20 24.56 -8.50
N GLU A 121 -12.99 25.06 -8.19
CA GLU A 121 -12.17 25.88 -9.12
C GLU A 121 -11.72 25.11 -10.37
N PHE A 122 -11.66 23.77 -10.32
CA PHE A 122 -11.39 22.93 -11.48
C PHE A 122 -12.57 22.03 -11.84
N ALA A 123 -12.67 21.70 -13.13
CA ALA A 123 -13.77 20.92 -13.67
C ALA A 123 -13.77 19.48 -13.12
N ILE A 124 -14.79 19.13 -12.34
CA ILE A 124 -15.12 17.76 -11.97
C ILE A 124 -16.18 17.26 -12.98
N PRO A 125 -16.07 16.04 -13.53
CA PRO A 125 -17.12 15.50 -14.38
C PRO A 125 -18.47 15.48 -13.64
N ASP A 126 -19.55 15.94 -14.29
CA ASP A 126 -20.89 16.09 -13.66
C ASP A 126 -21.33 14.86 -12.87
N PHE A 127 -21.12 13.64 -13.42
CA PHE A 127 -21.51 12.40 -12.74
C PHE A 127 -20.76 12.15 -11.42
N ALA A 128 -19.52 12.66 -11.31
CA ALA A 128 -18.71 12.55 -10.11
C ALA A 128 -19.02 13.68 -9.13
N GLU A 129 -19.29 14.90 -9.64
CA GLU A 129 -19.73 16.02 -8.81
C GLU A 129 -21.07 15.72 -8.15
N ASP A 130 -22.05 15.17 -8.89
CA ASP A 130 -23.35 14.75 -8.35
C ASP A 130 -23.21 13.70 -7.23
N ALA A 131 -22.22 12.81 -7.34
CA ALA A 131 -21.98 11.77 -6.34
C ALA A 131 -21.43 12.32 -5.01
N VAL A 132 -20.74 13.47 -5.04
CA VAL A 132 -20.16 14.14 -3.85
C VAL A 132 -20.82 15.49 -3.53
N ALA A 133 -21.88 15.84 -4.25
CA ALA A 133 -22.54 17.15 -4.18
C ALA A 133 -23.17 17.42 -2.81
N SER A 134 -23.36 16.39 -1.97
CA SER A 134 -23.86 16.55 -0.59
C SER A 134 -23.03 17.53 0.25
N HIS A 135 -21.72 17.64 -0.02
CA HIS A 135 -20.81 18.54 0.71
C HIS A 135 -20.78 19.99 0.18
N ILE A 136 -21.34 20.23 -1.01
CA ILE A 136 -21.39 21.55 -1.67
C ILE A 136 -22.82 22.06 -1.89
N SER A 137 -23.83 21.26 -1.54
CA SER A 137 -25.24 21.63 -1.57
C SER A 137 -25.73 22.05 -0.18
N THR A 138 -26.87 22.73 -0.12
CA THR A 138 -27.42 23.16 1.17
C THR A 138 -27.87 21.94 1.98
N THR A 139 -27.56 21.96 3.27
CA THR A 139 -27.91 20.87 4.20
C THR A 139 -29.42 20.80 4.41
N GLY A 140 -29.96 19.59 4.56
CA GLY A 140 -31.35 19.40 4.97
C GLY A 140 -31.58 19.76 6.44
N ALA A 141 -32.85 19.82 6.84
CA ALA A 141 -33.24 20.08 8.22
C ALA A 141 -32.63 19.05 9.21
N PRO A 142 -31.94 19.46 10.29
CA PRO A 142 -31.31 18.52 11.23
C PRO A 142 -32.29 17.53 11.88
N TRP A 143 -33.53 17.96 12.16
CA TRP A 143 -34.56 17.14 12.80
C TRP A 143 -35.20 16.08 11.89
N SER A 144 -34.88 16.06 10.59
CA SER A 144 -35.32 14.97 9.69
C SER A 144 -34.27 13.88 9.49
N GLN A 145 -33.08 14.04 10.06
CA GLN A 145 -32.00 13.06 9.92
C GLN A 145 -32.25 11.85 10.84
N PRO A 146 -31.92 10.61 10.42
CA PRO A 146 -32.09 9.42 11.26
C PRO A 146 -31.44 9.54 12.65
N ARG A 147 -30.29 10.24 12.72
CA ARG A 147 -29.58 10.52 13.99
C ARG A 147 -30.39 11.33 15.00
N TYR A 148 -31.41 12.07 14.57
CA TYR A 148 -32.29 12.82 15.47
C TYR A 148 -33.18 11.89 16.29
N GLU A 149 -33.64 10.79 15.69
CA GLU A 149 -34.44 9.76 16.36
C GLU A 149 -33.56 8.72 17.07
N ASN A 150 -32.38 8.42 16.50
CA ASN A 150 -31.41 7.49 17.06
C ASN A 150 -30.01 8.12 17.13
N PRO A 151 -29.68 8.84 18.22
CA PRO A 151 -28.36 9.47 18.39
C PRO A 151 -27.20 8.47 18.43
N ALA A 152 -27.48 7.18 18.72
CA ALA A 152 -26.47 6.14 18.76
C ALA A 152 -26.17 5.52 17.38
N ALA A 153 -26.90 5.92 16.32
CA ALA A 153 -26.65 5.45 14.96
C ALA A 153 -25.22 5.78 14.49
N ASP A 154 -24.69 6.95 14.88
CA ASP A 154 -23.36 7.42 14.49
C ASP A 154 -22.22 6.80 15.34
N VAL A 155 -22.54 6.01 16.37
CA VAL A 155 -21.52 5.39 17.23
C VAL A 155 -21.11 4.06 16.61
N THR A 156 -19.99 4.08 15.88
CA THR A 156 -19.45 2.90 15.18
C THR A 156 -18.51 2.07 16.05
N ASP A 157 -17.99 2.60 17.15
CA ASP A 157 -17.16 1.84 18.09
C ASP A 157 -18.02 0.82 18.86
N PRO A 158 -17.75 -0.49 18.74
CA PRO A 158 -18.60 -1.53 19.32
C PRO A 158 -18.55 -1.52 20.85
N ASN A 159 -17.41 -1.18 21.45
CA ASN A 159 -17.27 -1.11 22.91
C ASN A 159 -18.05 0.07 23.50
N HIS A 160 -17.97 1.24 22.85
CA HIS A 160 -18.72 2.42 23.22
C HIS A 160 -20.22 2.21 23.01
N ARG A 161 -20.61 1.57 21.90
CA ARG A 161 -22.02 1.22 21.67
C ARG A 161 -22.52 0.22 22.72
N ALA A 162 -21.73 -0.77 23.11
CA ALA A 162 -22.07 -1.69 24.20
C ALA A 162 -22.25 -0.96 25.55
N GLU A 163 -21.30 -0.09 25.92
CA GLU A 163 -21.41 0.73 27.14
C GLU A 163 -22.63 1.67 27.13
N LEU A 164 -22.99 2.20 25.96
CA LEU A 164 -24.20 3.01 25.79
C LEU A 164 -25.47 2.17 25.88
N ALA A 165 -25.49 0.97 25.29
CA ALA A 165 -26.60 0.03 25.37
C ALA A 165 -26.84 -0.45 26.81
N ASP A 166 -25.77 -0.71 27.57
CA ASP A 166 -25.83 -1.07 29.00
C ASP A 166 -26.40 0.07 29.87
N ARG A 167 -26.17 1.32 29.48
CA ARG A 167 -26.60 2.50 30.23
C ARG A 167 -27.98 3.01 29.84
N TYR A 168 -28.38 2.86 28.58
CA TYR A 168 -29.58 3.45 28.03
C TYR A 168 -30.40 2.42 27.24
N ASP A 169 -31.57 2.03 27.76
CA ASP A 169 -32.49 1.06 27.13
C ASP A 169 -32.93 1.42 25.69
N ALA A 170 -32.77 2.69 25.29
CA ALA A 170 -33.07 3.16 23.94
C ALA A 170 -32.02 2.72 22.90
N ILE A 171 -30.87 2.20 23.33
CA ILE A 171 -29.75 1.80 22.49
C ILE A 171 -29.66 0.27 22.53
N GLY A 172 -29.82 -0.38 21.37
CA GLY A 172 -29.74 -1.84 21.25
C GLY A 172 -28.30 -2.36 21.33
N GLU A 173 -28.14 -3.66 21.59
CA GLU A 173 -26.84 -4.34 21.53
C GLU A 173 -26.17 -4.13 20.15
N PRO A 174 -24.85 -3.92 20.10
CA PRO A 174 -24.14 -3.78 18.82
C PRO A 174 -24.23 -5.07 18.01
N ALA A 175 -24.45 -4.95 16.71
CA ALA A 175 -24.22 -6.06 15.78
C ALA A 175 -22.70 -6.36 15.73
N PRO A 176 -22.28 -7.63 15.57
CA PRO A 176 -20.89 -7.92 15.26
C PRO A 176 -20.51 -7.22 13.95
N VAL A 177 -19.40 -6.49 13.97
CA VAL A 177 -18.88 -5.73 12.83
C VAL A 177 -17.56 -6.37 12.40
N ASN A 178 -17.51 -6.96 11.20
CA ASN A 178 -16.21 -7.37 10.66
C ASN A 178 -15.46 -6.10 10.27
N THR A 179 -14.18 -6.05 10.64
CA THR A 179 -13.35 -4.86 10.45
C THR A 179 -12.16 -5.22 9.58
N LEU A 180 -11.89 -4.40 8.57
CA LEU A 180 -10.71 -4.47 7.72
C LEU A 180 -9.75 -3.37 8.13
N VAL A 181 -8.47 -3.69 8.29
CA VAL A 181 -7.42 -2.71 8.61
C VAL A 181 -6.23 -2.84 7.68
N ALA A 182 -5.59 -1.72 7.35
CA ALA A 182 -4.34 -1.69 6.60
C ALA A 182 -3.47 -0.50 7.01
N ARG A 183 -2.16 -0.71 7.14
CA ARG A 183 -1.16 0.35 7.24
C ARG A 183 -0.66 0.72 5.85
N VAL A 184 -0.93 1.94 5.43
CA VAL A 184 -0.54 2.53 4.16
C VAL A 184 0.77 3.31 4.33
N THR A 185 1.82 2.82 3.67
CA THR A 185 3.16 3.40 3.67
C THR A 185 3.55 3.84 2.26
N GLN A 186 4.76 4.40 2.12
CA GLN A 186 5.36 4.69 0.84
C GLN A 186 6.59 3.81 0.61
N ALA A 187 6.67 3.17 -0.55
CA ALA A 187 7.88 2.52 -1.05
C ALA A 187 8.89 3.56 -1.60
N VAL A 188 10.14 3.46 -1.17
CA VAL A 188 11.25 4.30 -1.65
C VAL A 188 12.52 3.49 -1.82
N ALA A 189 13.45 4.00 -2.64
CA ALA A 189 14.76 3.40 -2.82
C ALA A 189 15.51 3.30 -1.48
N ASP A 190 16.18 2.17 -1.27
CA ASP A 190 17.04 1.92 -0.12
C ASP A 190 18.48 2.38 -0.46
N ASP A 191 19.03 3.29 0.36
CA ASP A 191 20.41 3.77 0.23
C ASP A 191 21.45 2.65 0.45
N ASP A 192 21.05 1.57 1.11
CA ASP A 192 21.91 0.39 1.32
C ASP A 192 21.94 -0.57 0.12
N ALA A 193 21.03 -0.40 -0.86
CA ALA A 193 20.96 -1.20 -2.06
C ALA A 193 21.98 -0.75 -3.13
N PRO A 194 22.68 -1.69 -3.81
CA PRO A 194 23.62 -1.34 -4.86
C PRO A 194 22.90 -0.70 -6.04
N ASP A 195 23.48 0.35 -6.62
CA ASP A 195 22.94 1.11 -7.75
C ASP A 195 21.47 1.58 -7.58
N GLY A 196 21.02 1.71 -6.33
CA GLY A 196 19.63 2.04 -6.02
C GLY A 196 18.63 0.96 -6.45
N ALA A 197 19.05 -0.30 -6.53
CA ALA A 197 18.25 -1.47 -6.90
C ALA A 197 17.78 -2.24 -5.66
N GLY A 198 16.77 -1.68 -4.99
CA GLY A 198 16.20 -2.21 -3.76
C GLY A 198 15.39 -1.14 -3.03
N LEU A 199 14.43 -1.59 -2.24
CA LEU A 199 13.49 -0.70 -1.58
C LEU A 199 13.51 -0.82 -0.06
N THR A 200 12.92 0.19 0.56
CA THR A 200 12.42 0.18 1.92
C THR A 200 11.06 0.89 1.97
N THR A 201 10.36 0.81 3.09
CA THR A 201 9.09 1.51 3.30
C THR A 201 9.23 2.57 4.38
N MET A 202 8.48 3.66 4.23
CA MET A 202 8.41 4.73 5.22
C MET A 202 7.00 5.29 5.35
N GLU A 203 6.73 6.00 6.45
CA GLU A 203 5.45 6.66 6.67
C GLU A 203 5.14 7.66 5.56
N THR A 204 3.86 7.72 5.16
CA THR A 204 3.40 8.67 4.16
C THR A 204 3.20 10.04 4.81
N SER A 205 3.64 11.12 4.15
CA SER A 205 3.43 12.49 4.61
C SER A 205 2.03 13.04 4.34
N VAL A 206 1.23 12.34 3.53
CA VAL A 206 -0.10 12.72 3.05
C VAL A 206 -1.01 11.51 3.22
N GLU A 207 -2.25 11.73 3.65
CA GLU A 207 -3.21 10.63 3.80
C GLU A 207 -3.67 10.08 2.44
N ALA A 208 -3.98 8.80 2.40
CA ALA A 208 -4.59 8.10 1.29
C ALA A 208 -6.09 7.89 1.55
N VAL A 209 -6.77 7.28 0.59
CA VAL A 209 -8.16 6.87 0.67
C VAL A 209 -8.25 5.41 0.27
N ALA A 210 -8.95 4.62 1.08
CA ALA A 210 -9.25 3.22 0.83
C ALA A 210 -10.73 3.08 0.41
N LEU A 211 -10.98 2.24 -0.59
CA LEU A 211 -12.31 1.92 -1.09
C LEU A 211 -12.46 0.41 -1.15
N LEU A 212 -13.50 -0.12 -0.53
CA LEU A 212 -13.90 -1.51 -0.67
C LEU A 212 -15.01 -1.58 -1.74
N GLU A 213 -14.80 -2.27 -2.85
CA GLU A 213 -15.77 -2.17 -3.96
C GLU A 213 -17.16 -2.74 -3.66
N SER A 214 -17.28 -3.64 -2.69
CA SER A 214 -18.55 -4.21 -2.23
C SER A 214 -19.40 -3.23 -1.44
N ASP A 215 -18.77 -2.20 -0.87
CA ASP A 215 -19.41 -1.09 -0.15
C ASP A 215 -18.72 0.22 -0.55
N PRO A 216 -19.23 0.90 -1.60
CA PRO A 216 -18.49 1.94 -2.31
C PRO A 216 -18.41 3.28 -1.56
N GLU A 217 -18.34 3.27 -0.24
CA GLU A 217 -18.00 4.42 0.59
C GLU A 217 -16.49 4.42 0.84
N ALA A 218 -15.82 5.47 0.38
CA ALA A 218 -14.38 5.60 0.50
C ALA A 218 -14.01 6.13 1.89
N VAL A 219 -13.10 5.44 2.59
CA VAL A 219 -12.62 5.85 3.92
C VAL A 219 -11.22 6.46 3.81
N PRO A 220 -10.94 7.61 4.44
CA PRO A 220 -9.59 8.17 4.46
C PRO A 220 -8.69 7.36 5.40
N THR A 221 -7.39 7.34 5.12
CA THR A 221 -6.41 6.89 6.11
C THR A 221 -6.22 7.94 7.18
N PHE A 222 -5.76 7.50 8.35
CA PHE A 222 -5.37 8.35 9.44
C PHE A 222 -4.03 7.91 10.02
N GLY A 223 -3.03 8.78 9.99
CA GLY A 223 -1.65 8.39 10.33
C GLY A 223 -1.15 7.25 9.43
N GLY A 224 -1.63 7.21 8.18
CA GLY A 224 -1.41 6.09 7.27
C GLY A 224 -2.23 4.84 7.59
N VAL A 225 -3.17 4.83 8.53
CA VAL A 225 -4.00 3.65 8.82
C VAL A 225 -5.38 3.76 8.18
N ALA A 226 -5.75 2.82 7.31
CA ALA A 226 -7.11 2.65 6.82
C ALA A 226 -7.89 1.69 7.72
N VAL A 227 -9.14 2.04 8.05
CA VAL A 227 -10.08 1.14 8.74
C VAL A 227 -11.44 1.18 8.06
N VAL A 228 -11.90 0.02 7.59
CA VAL A 228 -13.24 -0.17 7.04
C VAL A 228 -14.03 -1.04 8.01
N GLN A 229 -15.16 -0.55 8.48
CA GLN A 229 -16.04 -1.28 9.41
C GLN A 229 -17.25 -1.85 8.66
N ASP A 230 -18.04 -2.68 9.35
CA ASP A 230 -19.27 -3.27 8.81
C ASP A 230 -19.08 -4.09 7.51
N VAL A 231 -17.89 -4.70 7.35
CA VAL A 231 -17.54 -5.40 6.13
C VAL A 231 -18.31 -6.71 6.01
N PRO A 232 -19.07 -6.96 4.93
CA PRO A 232 -19.73 -8.26 4.73
C PRO A 232 -18.71 -9.39 4.68
N ALA A 233 -19.05 -10.59 5.14
CA ALA A 233 -18.17 -11.74 4.92
C ALA A 233 -18.13 -12.13 3.43
N GLY A 234 -16.98 -12.60 2.96
CA GLY A 234 -16.74 -12.97 1.57
C GLY A 234 -15.49 -12.33 0.98
N ASP A 235 -15.32 -12.49 -0.32
CA ASP A 235 -14.21 -11.93 -1.08
C ASP A 235 -14.54 -10.52 -1.56
N HIS A 236 -13.59 -9.60 -1.36
CA HIS A 236 -13.70 -8.20 -1.71
C HIS A 236 -12.47 -7.74 -2.48
N ARG A 237 -12.60 -6.56 -3.08
CA ARG A 237 -11.47 -5.82 -3.66
C ARG A 237 -11.26 -4.53 -2.89
N LEU A 238 -10.08 -4.41 -2.30
CA LEU A 238 -9.63 -3.19 -1.64
C LEU A 238 -8.78 -2.40 -2.63
N THR A 239 -9.16 -1.14 -2.87
CA THR A 239 -8.35 -0.18 -3.64
C THR A 239 -7.89 0.94 -2.72
N VAL A 240 -6.58 1.20 -2.67
CA VAL A 240 -6.00 2.33 -1.96
C VAL A 240 -5.42 3.32 -2.96
N ASN A 241 -5.76 4.59 -2.83
CA ASN A 241 -5.30 5.65 -3.70
C ASN A 241 -4.86 6.87 -2.88
N GLY A 242 -3.82 7.58 -3.33
CA GLY A 242 -3.29 8.75 -2.64
C GLY A 242 -2.79 9.80 -3.63
N ALA A 243 -2.77 11.07 -3.20
CA ALA A 243 -2.22 12.15 -4.01
C ALA A 243 -0.75 11.87 -4.35
N GLY A 244 -0.37 12.05 -5.62
CA GLY A 244 0.97 11.78 -6.14
C GLY A 244 1.38 10.31 -6.11
N ARG A 245 0.46 9.38 -5.84
CA ARG A 245 0.74 7.93 -5.79
C ARG A 245 0.07 7.18 -6.92
N ALA A 246 0.67 6.07 -7.30
CA ALA A 246 0.00 5.08 -8.11
C ALA A 246 -1.01 4.31 -7.24
N PRO A 247 -2.20 4.00 -7.76
CA PRO A 247 -3.20 3.25 -7.00
C PRO A 247 -2.73 1.81 -6.76
N HIS A 248 -3.11 1.28 -5.62
CA HIS A 248 -2.90 -0.11 -5.24
C HIS A 248 -4.26 -0.83 -5.18
N SER A 249 -4.32 -2.06 -5.66
CA SER A 249 -5.53 -2.89 -5.56
C SER A 249 -5.14 -4.32 -5.25
N GLU A 250 -5.86 -4.93 -4.31
CA GLU A 250 -5.70 -6.33 -3.92
C GLU A 250 -7.05 -6.96 -3.56
N GLN A 251 -7.08 -8.29 -3.59
CA GLN A 251 -8.22 -9.08 -3.15
C GLN A 251 -8.08 -9.41 -1.67
N VAL A 252 -9.16 -9.25 -0.91
CA VAL A 252 -9.19 -9.56 0.53
C VAL A 252 -10.41 -10.39 0.88
N SER A 253 -10.21 -11.47 1.63
CA SER A 253 -11.29 -12.34 2.10
C SER A 253 -11.60 -12.06 3.58
N VAL A 254 -12.84 -11.68 3.86
CA VAL A 254 -13.33 -11.41 5.22
C VAL A 254 -14.16 -12.60 5.71
N VAL A 255 -13.85 -13.10 6.90
CA VAL A 255 -14.56 -14.19 7.56
C VAL A 255 -15.63 -13.66 8.52
N ASP A 256 -16.73 -14.39 8.65
CA ASP A 256 -17.86 -14.01 9.51
C ASP A 256 -17.67 -14.51 10.96
N ASP A 257 -16.60 -14.03 11.61
CA ASP A 257 -16.29 -14.38 13.00
C ASP A 257 -16.07 -13.16 13.90
N GLY A 258 -16.27 -11.95 13.37
CA GLY A 258 -16.05 -10.69 14.07
C GLY A 258 -14.59 -10.35 14.32
N ALA A 259 -13.64 -11.11 13.75
CA ALA A 259 -12.21 -10.80 13.84
C ALA A 259 -11.82 -9.66 12.88
N VAL A 260 -10.70 -9.02 13.22
CA VAL A 260 -10.08 -8.02 12.36
C VAL A 260 -9.36 -8.73 11.20
N THR A 261 -9.72 -8.36 9.99
CA THR A 261 -9.04 -8.79 8.76
C THR A 261 -7.96 -7.78 8.41
N ALA A 262 -6.71 -8.23 8.33
CA ALA A 262 -5.60 -7.40 7.86
C ALA A 262 -5.50 -7.48 6.33
N ALA A 263 -5.40 -6.32 5.68
CA ALA A 263 -5.10 -6.20 4.25
C ALA A 263 -3.65 -5.78 4.03
N GLY A 264 -3.08 -6.15 2.89
CA GLY A 264 -1.66 -6.03 2.60
C GLY A 264 -0.81 -7.12 3.23
N VAL A 265 0.46 -7.13 2.87
CA VAL A 265 1.45 -8.09 3.40
C VAL A 265 1.83 -7.62 4.79
N ASP A 266 1.72 -8.50 5.79
CA ASP A 266 1.94 -8.15 7.20
C ASP A 266 1.13 -6.91 7.66
N ALA A 267 -0.10 -6.78 7.13
CA ALA A 267 -1.00 -5.64 7.32
C ALA A 267 -0.48 -4.31 6.73
N GLU A 268 0.47 -4.33 5.81
CA GLU A 268 1.06 -3.15 5.17
C GLU A 268 0.80 -3.10 3.66
N ILE A 269 0.39 -1.93 3.18
CA ILE A 269 0.19 -1.60 1.76
C ILE A 269 1.14 -0.44 1.39
N PRO A 270 2.30 -0.75 0.77
CA PRO A 270 3.24 0.26 0.32
C PRO A 270 2.81 0.86 -1.02
N LEU A 271 2.52 2.16 -1.04
CA LEU A 271 2.21 2.92 -2.25
C LEU A 271 3.48 3.42 -2.95
N VAL A 272 3.44 3.48 -4.27
CA VAL A 272 4.55 3.96 -5.10
C VAL A 272 4.27 5.38 -5.56
N ALA A 273 5.29 6.25 -5.52
CA ALA A 273 5.18 7.59 -6.12
C ALA A 273 4.89 7.48 -7.62
N ARG A 274 3.91 8.23 -8.12
CA ARG A 274 3.41 8.08 -9.49
C ARG A 274 4.51 8.26 -10.53
N GLU A 275 5.44 9.18 -10.30
CA GLU A 275 6.60 9.46 -11.14
C GLU A 275 7.68 8.37 -11.12
N ARG A 276 7.61 7.44 -10.16
CA ARG A 276 8.49 6.27 -10.04
C ARG A 276 7.77 4.95 -10.29
N ALA A 277 6.49 5.00 -10.68
CA ALA A 277 5.66 3.82 -10.79
C ALA A 277 5.76 3.18 -12.17
N THR A 278 6.22 1.93 -12.21
CA THR A 278 6.14 1.07 -13.39
C THR A 278 5.02 0.06 -13.18
N LYS A 279 4.14 -0.10 -14.17
CA LYS A 279 3.09 -1.11 -14.11
C LYS A 279 3.69 -2.49 -14.41
N LEU A 280 3.53 -3.43 -13.48
CA LEU A 280 3.83 -4.84 -13.66
C LEU A 280 2.52 -5.59 -13.94
N GLU A 281 2.43 -6.26 -15.08
CA GLU A 281 1.24 -7.01 -15.50
C GLU A 281 1.54 -8.51 -15.59
N VAL A 282 0.65 -9.31 -15.00
CA VAL A 282 0.66 -10.78 -15.11
C VAL A 282 -0.50 -11.21 -15.98
N ALA A 283 -0.21 -11.67 -17.19
CA ALA A 283 -1.23 -12.09 -18.15
C ALA A 283 -1.71 -13.52 -17.84
N ALA A 284 -2.51 -13.67 -16.77
CA ALA A 284 -2.99 -14.98 -16.33
C ALA A 284 -3.82 -15.72 -17.39
N GLU A 285 -4.50 -15.00 -18.28
CA GLU A 285 -5.26 -15.60 -19.39
C GLU A 285 -4.38 -16.40 -20.38
N ASN A 286 -3.09 -16.07 -20.45
CA ASN A 286 -2.09 -16.74 -21.29
C ASN A 286 -1.22 -17.73 -20.49
N ALA A 287 -1.57 -17.96 -19.23
CA ALA A 287 -0.86 -18.88 -18.37
C ALA A 287 -0.98 -20.32 -18.87
N THR A 288 0.02 -21.14 -18.54
CA THR A 288 -0.02 -22.58 -18.82
C THR A 288 -0.96 -23.35 -17.89
N ALA A 289 -1.40 -22.73 -16.80
CA ALA A 289 -2.39 -23.24 -15.86
C ALA A 289 -3.15 -22.07 -15.20
N ASP A 290 -4.34 -22.36 -14.67
CA ASP A 290 -5.17 -21.37 -13.99
C ASP A 290 -4.43 -20.81 -12.77
N LEU A 291 -4.08 -19.52 -12.83
CA LEU A 291 -3.42 -18.83 -11.72
C LEU A 291 -4.45 -18.45 -10.66
N VAL A 292 -4.05 -18.61 -9.40
CA VAL A 292 -4.88 -18.27 -8.23
C VAL A 292 -4.22 -17.25 -7.33
N GLY A 293 -2.94 -16.94 -7.53
CA GLY A 293 -2.25 -15.91 -6.73
C GLY A 293 -1.00 -15.36 -7.41
N VAL A 294 -0.72 -14.09 -7.10
CA VAL A 294 0.47 -13.35 -7.50
C VAL A 294 1.05 -12.68 -6.26
N ALA A 295 2.37 -12.73 -6.14
CA ALA A 295 3.07 -11.97 -5.12
C ALA A 295 4.30 -11.27 -5.70
N VAL A 296 4.65 -10.12 -5.14
CA VAL A 296 5.83 -9.34 -5.53
C VAL A 296 6.69 -9.10 -4.31
N GLU A 297 7.95 -9.45 -4.43
CA GLU A 297 8.94 -9.37 -3.35
C GLU A 297 10.17 -8.63 -3.86
N ASP A 298 10.54 -7.52 -3.21
CA ASP A 298 11.77 -6.80 -3.46
C ASP A 298 12.92 -7.44 -2.68
N ASP A 299 14.13 -7.46 -3.27
CA ASP A 299 15.31 -8.04 -2.64
C ASP A 299 15.58 -7.45 -1.25
N PHE A 300 15.32 -6.15 -1.04
CA PHE A 300 15.62 -5.45 0.20
C PHE A 300 14.41 -5.31 1.13
N ALA A 301 13.27 -4.88 0.59
CA ALA A 301 12.06 -4.63 1.37
C ALA A 301 11.27 -5.92 1.71
N GLY A 302 11.59 -7.04 1.07
CA GLY A 302 10.83 -8.27 1.24
C GLY A 302 9.51 -8.24 0.45
N ARG A 303 8.51 -9.01 0.91
CA ARG A 303 7.24 -9.16 0.20
C ARG A 303 6.41 -7.88 0.36
N LEU A 304 6.02 -7.28 -0.77
CA LEU A 304 5.31 -6.00 -0.83
C LEU A 304 3.87 -6.14 -1.34
N TYR A 305 3.57 -7.25 -2.01
CA TYR A 305 2.27 -7.57 -2.57
C TYR A 305 2.02 -9.07 -2.50
N ASP A 306 0.81 -9.46 -2.12
CA ASP A 306 0.33 -10.84 -2.16
C ASP A 306 -1.19 -10.83 -2.30
N SER A 307 -1.70 -11.21 -3.47
CA SER A 307 -3.13 -11.17 -3.76
C SER A 307 -3.56 -12.39 -4.55
N THR A 308 -4.82 -12.78 -4.38
CA THR A 308 -5.46 -13.73 -5.29
C THR A 308 -5.69 -13.09 -6.65
N VAL A 309 -5.60 -13.89 -7.71
CA VAL A 309 -5.79 -13.42 -9.09
C VAL A 309 -7.21 -13.71 -9.56
N ASP A 310 -7.88 -12.71 -10.13
CA ASP A 310 -9.10 -12.88 -10.92
C ASP A 310 -8.89 -12.29 -12.33
N GLY A 311 -8.60 -13.17 -13.30
CA GLY A 311 -8.23 -12.75 -14.66
C GLY A 311 -6.82 -12.17 -14.74
N ASN A 312 -6.64 -11.08 -15.49
CA ASN A 312 -5.33 -10.43 -15.57
C ASN A 312 -5.10 -9.55 -14.33
N ASP A 313 -3.95 -9.72 -13.70
CA ASP A 313 -3.57 -8.95 -12.51
C ASP A 313 -2.49 -7.93 -12.86
N ALA A 314 -2.50 -6.79 -12.17
CA ALA A 314 -1.49 -5.76 -12.33
C ALA A 314 -1.29 -4.93 -11.07
N VAL A 315 -0.02 -4.68 -10.76
CA VAL A 315 0.41 -3.88 -9.61
C VAL A 315 1.43 -2.85 -10.07
N TYR A 316 1.40 -1.67 -9.47
CA TYR A 316 2.44 -0.66 -9.68
C TYR A 316 3.62 -0.93 -8.75
N VAL A 317 4.81 -1.04 -9.32
CA VAL A 317 6.07 -1.25 -8.60
C VAL A 317 6.98 -0.04 -8.79
N HIS A 318 7.86 0.23 -7.83
CA HIS A 318 8.84 1.31 -7.91
C HIS A 318 9.94 0.97 -8.92
N ASP A 319 10.35 1.93 -9.75
CA ASP A 319 11.32 1.77 -10.83
C ASP A 319 12.74 1.39 -10.36
N GLY A 320 13.14 1.85 -9.17
CA GLY A 320 14.36 1.44 -8.47
C GLY A 320 14.27 0.14 -7.65
N GLY A 321 13.24 -0.68 -7.82
CA GLY A 321 13.17 -1.96 -7.11
C GLY A 321 13.75 -3.13 -7.90
N ALA A 322 14.10 -4.20 -7.18
CA ALA A 322 14.66 -5.42 -7.75
C ALA A 322 13.81 -6.61 -7.32
N TYR A 323 12.89 -7.06 -8.18
CA TYR A 323 11.76 -7.88 -7.75
C TYR A 323 11.88 -9.34 -8.14
N THR A 324 11.33 -10.18 -7.27
CA THR A 324 10.86 -11.53 -7.58
C THR A 324 9.34 -11.49 -7.65
N THR A 325 8.78 -11.75 -8.83
CA THR A 325 7.34 -11.98 -8.99
C THR A 325 7.06 -13.47 -8.91
N GLU A 326 6.30 -13.87 -7.90
CA GLU A 326 5.82 -15.23 -7.72
C GLU A 326 4.42 -15.37 -8.30
N VAL A 327 4.17 -16.47 -9.01
CA VAL A 327 2.82 -16.85 -9.45
C VAL A 327 2.50 -18.23 -8.90
N ARG A 328 1.25 -18.44 -8.51
CA ARG A 328 0.76 -19.72 -8.00
C ARG A 328 -0.45 -20.17 -8.80
N ASP A 329 -0.48 -21.44 -9.17
CA ASP A 329 -1.64 -22.05 -9.83
C ASP A 329 -2.59 -22.78 -8.88
N ALA A 330 -3.72 -23.23 -9.41
CA ALA A 330 -4.76 -23.96 -8.66
C ALA A 330 -4.29 -25.30 -8.05
N ASP A 331 -3.15 -25.86 -8.51
CA ASP A 331 -2.52 -27.05 -7.94
C ASP A 331 -1.48 -26.71 -6.86
N ASP A 332 -1.42 -25.44 -6.42
CA ASP A 332 -0.44 -24.88 -5.48
C ASP A 332 1.01 -24.95 -6.01
N ALA A 333 1.20 -25.18 -7.32
CA ALA A 333 2.52 -25.14 -7.92
C ALA A 333 2.94 -23.69 -8.19
N VAL A 334 4.20 -23.40 -7.86
CA VAL A 334 4.76 -22.05 -7.88
C VAL A 334 5.65 -21.84 -9.11
N GLY A 335 5.56 -20.66 -9.71
CA GLY A 335 6.51 -20.09 -10.67
C GLY A 335 7.15 -18.83 -10.11
N ALA A 336 8.32 -18.46 -10.62
CA ALA A 336 9.01 -17.24 -10.19
C ALA A 336 9.65 -16.54 -11.38
N TYR A 337 9.68 -15.21 -11.35
CA TYR A 337 10.19 -14.35 -12.40
C TYR A 337 11.04 -13.24 -11.80
N ARG A 338 12.23 -13.03 -12.38
CA ARG A 338 13.05 -11.87 -12.04
C ARG A 338 12.55 -10.67 -12.83
N VAL A 339 12.19 -9.60 -12.12
CA VAL A 339 11.63 -8.38 -12.70
C VAL A 339 12.38 -7.18 -12.16
N ASN A 340 13.12 -6.49 -13.03
CA ASN A 340 13.81 -5.24 -12.71
C ASN A 340 13.32 -4.17 -13.71
N PRO A 341 12.47 -3.22 -13.29
CA PRO A 341 12.04 -2.12 -14.13
C PRO A 341 13.22 -1.29 -14.66
N ASP A 342 13.08 -0.74 -15.86
CA ASP A 342 14.05 0.22 -16.40
C ASP A 342 13.58 1.63 -16.07
N PRO A 343 14.29 2.40 -15.21
CA PRO A 343 13.89 3.75 -14.83
C PRO A 343 13.91 4.74 -16.01
N GLY A 344 14.59 4.40 -17.12
CA GLY A 344 14.56 5.17 -18.37
C GLY A 344 13.35 4.87 -19.26
N SER A 345 12.54 3.88 -18.90
CA SER A 345 11.42 3.38 -19.70
C SER A 345 10.08 3.61 -19.00
N ASN A 346 9.13 4.18 -19.74
CA ASN A 346 7.73 4.29 -19.29
C ASN A 346 6.88 3.08 -19.70
N ALA A 347 7.49 2.02 -20.24
CA ALA A 347 6.77 0.83 -20.67
C ALA A 347 6.41 -0.06 -19.47
N ALA A 348 5.20 -0.62 -19.48
CA ALA A 348 4.82 -1.65 -18.53
C ALA A 348 5.71 -2.88 -18.69
N VAL A 349 6.05 -3.52 -17.57
CA VAL A 349 6.70 -4.84 -17.56
C VAL A 349 5.60 -5.89 -17.58
N ARG A 350 5.69 -6.87 -18.48
CA ARG A 350 4.65 -7.89 -18.63
C ARG A 350 5.23 -9.30 -18.57
N ILE A 351 4.62 -10.14 -17.75
CA ILE A 351 4.81 -11.59 -17.75
C ILE A 351 3.73 -12.18 -18.67
N ASP A 352 4.08 -12.34 -19.96
CA ASP A 352 3.12 -12.67 -21.02
C ASP A 352 2.57 -14.10 -20.96
N ARG A 353 3.39 -15.07 -20.55
CA ARG A 353 3.05 -16.50 -20.53
C ARG A 353 3.55 -17.11 -19.22
N PRO A 354 2.87 -16.83 -18.10
CA PRO A 354 3.28 -17.37 -16.81
C PRO A 354 3.20 -18.91 -16.80
N GLU A 355 4.24 -19.50 -16.23
CA GLU A 355 4.55 -20.91 -16.09
C GLU A 355 4.85 -21.16 -14.61
N THR A 356 4.35 -22.27 -14.09
CA THR A 356 4.64 -22.76 -12.73
C THR A 356 5.42 -24.08 -12.82
N GLY A 357 6.12 -24.45 -11.75
CA GLY A 357 6.89 -25.69 -11.68
C GLY A 357 8.38 -25.54 -12.01
N LYS A 358 9.03 -26.68 -12.30
CA LYS A 358 10.50 -26.76 -12.41
C LYS A 358 11.09 -25.84 -13.47
N ALA A 359 10.48 -25.72 -14.64
CA ALA A 359 10.98 -24.91 -15.73
C ALA A 359 11.06 -23.43 -15.37
N SER A 360 9.98 -22.90 -14.78
CA SER A 360 9.88 -21.51 -14.33
C SER A 360 10.90 -21.21 -13.24
N LEU A 361 10.90 -22.02 -12.17
CA LEU A 361 11.82 -21.85 -11.05
C LEU A 361 13.29 -22.01 -11.48
N ALA A 362 13.61 -22.97 -12.35
CA ALA A 362 14.97 -23.14 -12.86
C ALA A 362 15.42 -21.97 -13.77
N SER A 363 14.51 -21.39 -14.55
CA SER A 363 14.78 -20.15 -15.30
C SER A 363 15.08 -18.99 -14.36
N PHE A 364 14.25 -18.78 -13.33
CA PHE A 364 14.49 -17.77 -12.29
C PHE A 364 15.87 -17.91 -11.62
N LEU A 365 16.25 -19.14 -11.22
CA LEU A 365 17.56 -19.40 -10.63
C LEU A 365 18.72 -19.02 -11.57
N ALA A 366 18.55 -19.21 -12.89
CA ALA A 366 19.54 -18.81 -13.87
C ALA A 366 19.62 -17.28 -14.00
N ASP A 367 18.48 -16.60 -14.01
CA ASP A 367 18.40 -15.15 -14.18
C ASP A 367 19.04 -14.41 -12.99
N VAL A 368 18.68 -14.79 -11.76
CA VAL A 368 19.27 -14.18 -10.55
C VAL A 368 20.78 -14.46 -10.44
N ALA A 369 21.23 -15.67 -10.79
CA ALA A 369 22.65 -16.00 -10.76
C ALA A 369 23.45 -15.27 -11.86
N GLU A 370 22.84 -15.01 -13.02
CA GLU A 370 23.44 -14.24 -14.10
C GLU A 370 23.53 -12.75 -13.75
N GLU A 371 22.46 -12.18 -13.21
CA GLU A 371 22.41 -10.81 -12.70
C GLU A 371 23.47 -10.58 -11.62
N THR A 372 23.47 -11.42 -10.59
CA THR A 372 24.46 -11.32 -9.49
C THR A 372 25.89 -11.45 -10.02
N ARG A 373 26.11 -12.26 -11.06
CA ARG A 373 27.43 -12.37 -11.69
C ARG A 373 27.82 -11.08 -12.42
N ALA A 374 26.89 -10.49 -13.15
CA ALA A 374 27.10 -9.25 -13.88
C ALA A 374 27.43 -8.09 -12.94
N ASP A 375 26.73 -7.97 -11.82
CA ASP A 375 27.01 -6.93 -10.80
C ASP A 375 28.41 -7.10 -10.20
N VAL A 376 28.79 -8.33 -9.86
CA VAL A 376 30.15 -8.65 -9.38
C VAL A 376 31.22 -8.36 -10.44
N GLU A 377 30.91 -8.55 -11.73
CA GLU A 377 31.81 -8.23 -12.84
C GLU A 377 31.97 -6.72 -13.05
N GLY A 378 30.86 -5.97 -13.10
CA GLY A 378 30.89 -4.51 -13.22
C GLY A 378 31.70 -3.87 -12.10
N GLU A 379 31.56 -4.38 -10.87
CA GLU A 379 32.33 -3.89 -9.73
C GLU A 379 33.82 -4.27 -9.80
N ALA A 380 34.14 -5.46 -10.28
CA ALA A 380 35.52 -5.88 -10.47
C ALA A 380 36.24 -5.02 -11.53
N GLU A 381 35.54 -4.64 -12.60
CA GLU A 381 36.04 -3.73 -13.63
C GLU A 381 36.21 -2.30 -13.09
N ALA A 382 35.27 -1.81 -12.29
CA ALA A 382 35.35 -0.49 -11.67
C ALA A 382 36.56 -0.34 -10.71
N ARG A 383 37.00 -1.45 -10.09
CA ARG A 383 38.13 -1.51 -9.15
C ARG A 383 39.44 -2.02 -9.74
N GLU A 384 39.55 -2.16 -11.06
CA GLU A 384 40.75 -2.77 -11.69
C GLU A 384 42.06 -2.05 -11.32
N ASP A 385 41.99 -0.74 -11.06
CA ASP A 385 43.14 0.09 -10.66
C ASP A 385 43.52 0.00 -9.16
N GLU A 386 42.63 -0.51 -8.30
CA GLU A 386 42.79 -0.53 -6.83
C GLU A 386 42.89 -1.95 -6.24
N ALA A 387 42.55 -2.98 -7.02
CA ALA A 387 42.48 -4.35 -6.54
C ALA A 387 43.86 -5.00 -6.33
N THR A 388 44.06 -5.62 -5.17
CA THR A 388 45.23 -6.49 -4.95
C THR A 388 45.04 -7.84 -5.65
N ALA A 389 46.14 -8.51 -6.04
CA ALA A 389 46.08 -9.79 -6.74
C ALA A 389 45.31 -10.90 -5.99
N GLY A 390 45.19 -10.79 -4.65
CA GLY A 390 44.37 -11.69 -3.82
C GLY A 390 42.87 -11.46 -4.02
N ALA A 391 42.44 -10.20 -3.90
CA ALA A 391 41.05 -9.78 -4.08
C ALA A 391 40.48 -10.20 -5.44
N SER A 392 41.26 -9.98 -6.51
CA SER A 392 40.86 -10.37 -7.85
C SER A 392 40.67 -11.88 -8.02
N ASN A 393 41.32 -12.73 -7.21
CA ASN A 393 41.16 -14.19 -7.31
C ASN A 393 39.89 -14.69 -6.60
N ALA A 394 39.51 -14.09 -5.47
CA ALA A 394 38.27 -14.42 -4.75
C ALA A 394 37.04 -14.06 -5.60
N VAL A 395 37.01 -12.83 -6.10
CA VAL A 395 35.94 -12.31 -6.99
C VAL A 395 35.81 -13.15 -8.27
N ARG A 396 36.93 -13.46 -8.95
CA ARG A 396 36.92 -14.38 -10.11
C ARG A 396 36.44 -15.78 -9.75
N GLY A 397 36.69 -16.24 -8.53
CA GLY A 397 36.18 -17.51 -8.00
C GLY A 397 34.66 -17.52 -7.87
N LEU A 398 34.10 -16.45 -7.32
CA LEU A 398 32.65 -16.23 -7.20
C LEU A 398 31.96 -16.17 -8.56
N GLN A 399 32.48 -15.37 -9.50
CA GLN A 399 31.94 -15.27 -10.86
C GLN A 399 31.85 -16.63 -11.57
N ARG A 400 32.88 -17.47 -11.43
CA ARG A 400 32.89 -18.83 -11.99
C ARG A 400 31.88 -19.75 -11.32
N ALA A 401 31.67 -19.60 -10.01
CA ALA A 401 30.67 -20.37 -9.28
C ALA A 401 29.25 -19.99 -9.73
N LEU A 402 28.96 -18.70 -9.86
CA LEU A 402 27.69 -18.18 -10.39
C LEU A 402 27.44 -18.63 -11.83
N ALA A 403 28.44 -18.51 -12.71
CA ALA A 403 28.35 -19.01 -14.09
C ALA A 403 28.02 -20.51 -14.16
N ALA A 404 28.54 -21.30 -13.22
CA ALA A 404 28.18 -22.71 -13.12
C ALA A 404 26.72 -22.89 -12.67
N VAL A 405 26.20 -22.09 -11.74
CA VAL A 405 24.77 -22.14 -11.38
C VAL A 405 23.90 -21.87 -12.61
N VAL A 406 24.18 -20.79 -13.35
CA VAL A 406 23.46 -20.41 -14.58
C VAL A 406 23.40 -21.59 -15.57
N GLU A 407 24.54 -22.23 -15.84
CA GLU A 407 24.63 -23.36 -16.75
C GLU A 407 23.80 -24.58 -16.32
N ALA A 408 23.77 -24.89 -15.02
CA ALA A 408 22.99 -26.02 -14.51
C ALA A 408 21.49 -25.69 -14.48
N ALA A 409 21.14 -24.46 -14.08
CA ALA A 409 19.77 -23.98 -14.00
C ALA A 409 19.11 -23.90 -15.38
N ARG A 410 19.80 -23.36 -16.40
CA ARG A 410 19.31 -23.38 -17.80
C ARG A 410 19.05 -24.80 -18.31
N LYS A 411 19.97 -25.74 -18.04
CA LYS A 411 19.79 -27.16 -18.40
C LYS A 411 18.64 -27.82 -17.65
N ALA A 412 18.40 -27.45 -16.40
CA ALA A 412 17.24 -27.92 -15.65
C ALA A 412 15.94 -27.43 -16.32
N ALA A 413 15.87 -26.14 -16.65
CA ALA A 413 14.70 -25.53 -17.30
C ALA A 413 14.42 -26.15 -18.68
N GLU A 414 15.44 -26.32 -19.52
CA GLU A 414 15.33 -26.97 -20.84
C GLU A 414 14.79 -28.41 -20.72
N ARG A 415 15.31 -29.19 -19.78
CA ARG A 415 14.86 -30.58 -19.56
C ARG A 415 13.44 -30.65 -19.04
N ALA A 416 13.09 -29.74 -18.14
CA ALA A 416 11.74 -29.66 -17.60
C ALA A 416 10.72 -29.34 -18.70
N ARG A 417 10.99 -28.33 -19.55
CA ARG A 417 10.17 -28.03 -20.75
C ARG A 417 10.11 -29.19 -21.75
N ALA A 418 11.15 -30.01 -21.82
CA ALA A 418 11.18 -31.21 -22.66
C ALA A 418 10.46 -32.43 -22.04
N GLY A 419 9.93 -32.32 -20.82
CA GLY A 419 9.27 -33.42 -20.09
C GLY A 419 10.24 -34.42 -19.42
N ASP A 420 11.54 -34.13 -19.39
CA ASP A 420 12.57 -34.98 -18.77
C ASP A 420 12.71 -34.69 -17.28
N ARG A 421 11.77 -35.22 -16.48
CA ARG A 421 11.74 -35.03 -15.02
C ARG A 421 13.04 -35.46 -14.33
N GLU A 422 13.49 -36.69 -14.59
CA GLU A 422 14.70 -37.24 -13.95
C GLU A 422 15.93 -36.39 -14.30
N GLY A 423 16.02 -35.97 -15.56
CA GLY A 423 17.07 -35.09 -16.03
C GLY A 423 17.01 -33.71 -15.39
N ALA A 424 15.83 -33.11 -15.23
CA ALA A 424 15.63 -31.83 -14.57
C ALA A 424 16.03 -31.92 -13.08
N ASP A 425 15.54 -32.94 -12.35
CA ASP A 425 15.88 -33.16 -10.95
C ASP A 425 17.37 -33.36 -10.71
N LYS A 426 18.05 -34.03 -11.64
CA LYS A 426 19.52 -34.18 -11.59
C LYS A 426 20.23 -32.84 -11.72
N GLN A 427 19.77 -31.97 -12.60
CA GLN A 427 20.36 -30.63 -12.75
C GLN A 427 20.04 -29.74 -11.56
N LEU A 428 18.83 -29.79 -11.01
CA LEU A 428 18.45 -29.04 -9.80
C LEU A 428 19.26 -29.45 -8.57
N ARG A 429 19.56 -30.75 -8.40
CA ARG A 429 20.53 -31.20 -7.38
C ARG A 429 21.92 -30.60 -7.59
N THR A 430 22.37 -30.53 -8.85
CA THR A 430 23.64 -29.89 -9.20
C THR A 430 23.62 -28.37 -8.94
N VAL A 431 22.47 -27.70 -9.13
CA VAL A 431 22.29 -26.28 -8.77
C VAL A 431 22.45 -26.09 -7.27
N SER A 432 21.76 -26.90 -6.46
CA SER A 432 21.87 -26.87 -4.99
C SER A 432 23.34 -26.97 -4.52
N GLU A 433 24.09 -27.96 -5.01
CA GLU A 433 25.51 -28.15 -4.69
C GLU A 433 26.41 -27.00 -5.19
N ARG A 434 25.97 -26.25 -6.20
CA ARG A 434 26.69 -25.08 -6.73
C ARG A 434 26.36 -23.82 -5.93
N LEU A 435 25.12 -23.66 -5.45
CA LEU A 435 24.71 -22.58 -4.57
C LEU A 435 25.48 -22.62 -3.24
N GLU A 436 25.65 -23.80 -2.63
CA GLU A 436 26.50 -23.96 -1.44
C GLU A 436 27.95 -23.48 -1.66
N ARG A 437 28.47 -23.70 -2.88
CA ARG A 437 29.79 -23.20 -3.27
C ARG A 437 29.78 -21.70 -3.52
N VAL A 438 28.72 -21.14 -4.08
CA VAL A 438 28.52 -19.69 -4.22
C VAL A 438 28.51 -19.04 -2.84
N ALA A 439 27.76 -19.58 -1.87
CA ALA A 439 27.74 -19.11 -0.49
C ALA A 439 29.14 -19.02 0.13
N THR A 440 29.92 -20.09 -0.03
CA THR A 440 31.32 -20.13 0.46
C THR A 440 32.18 -19.07 -0.24
N ARG A 441 32.07 -18.93 -1.56
CA ARG A 441 32.85 -17.96 -2.33
C ARG A 441 32.44 -16.52 -2.08
N LEU A 442 31.16 -16.27 -1.81
CA LEU A 442 30.65 -14.96 -1.47
C LEU A 442 31.23 -14.51 -0.13
N SER A 443 31.23 -15.40 0.88
CA SER A 443 31.87 -15.12 2.17
C SER A 443 33.39 -14.91 2.06
N GLU A 444 34.08 -15.58 1.13
CA GLU A 444 35.51 -15.36 0.88
C GLU A 444 35.79 -14.02 0.17
N ALA A 445 34.83 -13.53 -0.63
CA ALA A 445 34.97 -12.32 -1.44
C ALA A 445 34.34 -11.08 -0.79
N SER A 446 33.61 -11.22 0.32
CA SER A 446 32.83 -10.12 0.92
C SER A 446 33.68 -8.93 1.34
N ASP A 447 34.91 -9.18 1.81
CA ASP A 447 35.85 -8.12 2.20
C ASP A 447 36.40 -7.34 0.99
N ASP A 448 36.30 -7.92 -0.21
CA ASP A 448 36.80 -7.35 -1.47
C ASP A 448 35.68 -6.73 -2.32
N LEU A 449 34.42 -6.82 -1.88
CA LEU A 449 33.24 -6.27 -2.54
C LEU A 449 32.66 -5.09 -1.72
N PRO A 450 31.92 -4.16 -2.35
CA PRO A 450 31.16 -3.17 -1.61
C PRO A 450 30.18 -3.87 -0.67
N SER A 451 29.92 -3.26 0.50
CA SER A 451 28.97 -3.80 1.47
C SER A 451 27.55 -3.87 0.92
N SER A 452 27.13 -2.91 0.08
CA SER A 452 25.83 -2.93 -0.60
C SER A 452 25.69 -4.14 -1.52
N LEU A 453 26.69 -4.38 -2.37
CA LEU A 453 26.69 -5.53 -3.29
C LEU A 453 26.76 -6.87 -2.55
N SER A 454 27.58 -6.97 -1.50
CA SER A 454 27.64 -8.20 -0.67
C SER A 454 26.30 -8.50 -0.03
N ARG A 455 25.64 -7.48 0.55
CA ARG A 455 24.29 -7.63 1.13
C ARG A 455 23.26 -8.04 0.07
N ALA A 456 23.27 -7.42 -1.10
CA ALA A 456 22.37 -7.81 -2.19
C ALA A 456 22.60 -9.26 -2.62
N ALA A 457 23.86 -9.68 -2.80
CA ALA A 457 24.21 -11.05 -3.16
C ALA A 457 23.76 -12.06 -2.08
N ASP A 458 23.89 -11.72 -0.79
CA ASP A 458 23.41 -12.57 0.32
C ASP A 458 21.88 -12.70 0.31
N LYS A 459 21.15 -11.59 0.12
CA LYS A 459 19.67 -11.62 0.06
C LYS A 459 19.18 -12.42 -1.15
N ARG A 460 19.80 -12.23 -2.32
CA ARG A 460 19.51 -13.01 -3.54
C ARG A 460 19.87 -14.48 -3.36
N LEU A 461 20.97 -14.80 -2.67
CA LEU A 461 21.36 -16.17 -2.36
C LEU A 461 20.28 -16.90 -1.53
N ALA A 462 19.76 -16.24 -0.50
CA ALA A 462 18.66 -16.77 0.30
C ALA A 462 17.40 -17.05 -0.55
N GLN A 463 17.06 -16.15 -1.48
CA GLN A 463 15.96 -16.35 -2.43
C GLN A 463 16.19 -17.56 -3.33
N VAL A 464 17.35 -17.66 -3.98
CA VAL A 464 17.63 -18.78 -4.90
C VAL A 464 17.74 -20.13 -4.18
N GLU A 465 18.18 -20.17 -2.92
CA GLU A 465 18.14 -21.38 -2.11
C GLU A 465 16.70 -21.84 -1.85
N LYS A 466 15.83 -20.93 -1.39
CA LYS A 466 14.38 -21.18 -1.21
C LYS A 466 13.74 -21.67 -2.50
N ARG A 467 13.99 -21.01 -3.64
CA ARG A 467 13.40 -21.38 -4.94
C ARG A 467 13.99 -22.67 -5.51
N SER A 468 15.26 -22.98 -5.25
CA SER A 468 15.89 -24.25 -5.60
C SER A 468 15.23 -25.42 -4.87
N GLU A 469 14.91 -25.26 -3.59
CA GLU A 469 14.15 -26.25 -2.83
C GLU A 469 12.74 -26.44 -3.38
N GLN A 470 12.00 -25.34 -3.62
CA GLN A 470 10.67 -25.39 -4.25
C GLN A 470 10.71 -26.10 -5.60
N ALA A 471 11.71 -25.80 -6.44
CA ALA A 471 11.88 -26.45 -7.74
C ALA A 471 12.09 -27.95 -7.59
N ARG A 472 12.92 -28.38 -6.64
CA ARG A 472 13.18 -29.80 -6.39
C ARG A 472 11.92 -30.53 -5.91
N ASN A 473 11.13 -29.90 -5.05
CA ASN A 473 9.93 -30.47 -4.47
C ASN A 473 8.72 -30.43 -5.41
N SER A 474 8.72 -29.55 -6.42
CA SER A 474 7.64 -29.46 -7.39
C SER A 474 7.50 -30.76 -8.21
N GLU A 475 6.27 -31.23 -8.38
CA GLU A 475 5.96 -32.35 -9.28
C GLU A 475 5.75 -31.87 -10.73
N LYS A 476 5.40 -30.60 -10.90
CA LYS A 476 5.15 -29.95 -12.19
C LYS A 476 6.46 -29.61 -12.89
N LEU A 477 6.50 -29.84 -14.21
CA LEU A 477 7.69 -29.67 -15.04
C LEU A 477 7.74 -28.30 -15.68
#